data_AF-A0A7R7IEG2-F1
#
_entry.id   AF-A0A7R7IEG2-F1
#
_cell.length_a   1.000
_cell.length_b   1.000
_cell.length_c   1.000
_cell.angle_alpha   90.00
_cell.angle_beta   90.00
_cell.angle_gamma   90.00
#
_symmetry.space_group_name_H-M   'P 1'
#
loop_
_entity.id
_entity.type
_entity.pdbx_description
1 polymer ?
#
loop_
_entity_poly.entity_id
_entity_poly.type
_entity_poly.pdbx_seq_one_letter_code
_entity_poly.pdbx_strand_id
1 'polypeptide(L)' 'MYFDTRGGYNNRNKITFVGSDIIKQDENIVGSYWIYDELYRMESGYEAHMLLAGEEMIELIVRCNDIIIEEE' A
#
# COMPACT_ATOMS: atom_id res chain seq x y z
N MET A 1 -7.92 11.05 -4.23
CA MET A 1 -6.48 11.10 -4.57
C MET A 1 -6.20 9.77 -5.23
N TYR A 2 -5.80 9.77 -6.49
CA TYR A 2 -5.57 8.54 -7.27
C TYR A 2 -4.07 8.27 -7.33
N PHE A 3 -3.65 7.00 -7.45
CA PHE A 3 -2.26 6.71 -7.75
C PHE A 3 -1.92 7.30 -9.12
N ASP A 4 -0.97 8.23 -9.17
CA ASP A 4 -0.54 8.83 -10.42
C ASP A 4 0.33 7.84 -11.20
N THR A 5 -0.28 7.21 -12.20
CA THR A 5 0.36 6.20 -13.05
C THR A 5 0.86 6.80 -14.37
N ARG A 6 0.86 8.13 -14.53
CA ARG A 6 1.36 8.80 -15.74
C ARG A 6 2.85 8.49 -15.93
N GLY A 7 3.18 7.85 -17.04
CA GLY A 7 4.54 7.37 -17.34
C GLY A 7 4.79 5.90 -16.96
N GLY A 8 3.79 5.23 -16.37
CA GLY A 8 3.82 3.80 -16.09
C GLY A 8 3.43 2.93 -17.31
N TYR A 9 3.52 1.61 -17.13
CA TYR A 9 3.20 0.62 -18.17
C TYR A 9 1.69 0.41 -18.38
N ASN A 10 0.85 0.69 -17.38
CA ASN A 10 -0.60 0.54 -17.45
C ASN A 10 -1.31 1.67 -16.68
N ASN A 11 -2.63 1.75 -16.85
CA ASN A 11 -3.47 2.79 -16.24
C ASN A 11 -4.05 2.39 -14.88
N ARG A 12 -3.71 1.22 -14.32
CA ARG A 12 -4.28 0.77 -13.05
C ARG A 12 -3.80 1.66 -11.92
N ASN A 13 -4.72 2.43 -11.37
CA ASN A 13 -4.47 3.57 -10.47
C ASN A 13 -5.15 3.38 -9.10
N LYS A 14 -5.65 2.18 -8.81
CA LYS A 14 -6.32 1.83 -7.57
C LYS A 14 -5.83 0.49 -7.04
N ILE A 15 -5.55 0.46 -5.75
CA ILE A 15 -5.18 -0.74 -4.99
C ILE A 15 -6.18 -0.91 -3.86
N THR A 16 -6.79 -2.09 -3.76
CA THR A 16 -7.69 -2.46 -2.67
C THR A 16 -7.12 -3.66 -1.91
N PHE A 17 -6.86 -3.47 -0.62
CA PHE A 17 -6.53 -4.56 0.31
C PHE A 17 -7.83 -5.12 0.89
N VAL A 18 -8.22 -6.33 0.47
CA VAL A 18 -9.51 -6.93 0.80
C VAL A 18 -9.49 -7.55 2.19
N GLY A 19 -10.47 -7.19 3.04
CA GLY A 19 -10.58 -7.72 4.41
C GLY A 19 -9.31 -7.44 5.21
N SER A 20 -8.87 -6.19 5.21
CA SER A 20 -7.57 -5.78 5.72
C SER A 20 -7.56 -5.40 7.20
N ASP A 21 -6.41 -5.62 7.82
CA ASP A 21 -6.06 -5.19 9.17
C ASP A 21 -4.74 -4.42 9.13
N ILE A 22 -4.66 -3.31 9.87
CA ILE A 22 -3.41 -2.55 10.06
C ILE A 22 -2.64 -3.21 11.21
N ILE A 23 -1.48 -3.76 10.88
CA ILE A 23 -0.59 -4.45 11.84
C ILE A 23 0.35 -3.45 12.51
N LYS A 24 0.82 -2.46 11.75
CA LYS A 24 1.65 -1.35 12.22
C LYS A 24 1.30 -0.09 11.46
N GLN A 25 1.16 1.01 12.18
CA GLN A 25 1.03 2.35 11.62
C GLN A 25 1.62 3.34 12.62
N ASP A 26 2.57 4.16 12.19
CA ASP A 26 3.01 5.31 12.97
C ASP A 26 1.99 6.46 12.84
N GLU A 27 1.90 7.34 13.83
CA GLU A 27 0.77 8.30 13.96
C GLU A 27 0.65 9.30 12.80
N ASN A 28 1.71 9.51 12.01
CA ASN A 28 1.85 10.62 11.06
C ASN A 28 1.86 10.22 9.57
N ILE A 29 1.02 9.27 9.15
CA ILE A 29 0.99 8.85 7.72
C ILE A 29 0.37 9.89 6.77
N VAL A 30 -0.39 10.86 7.28
CA VAL A 30 -1.11 11.83 6.44
C VAL A 30 -0.12 12.79 5.79
N GLY A 31 -0.19 12.92 4.47
CA GLY A 31 0.73 13.75 3.68
C GLY A 31 1.99 13.02 3.21
N SER A 32 2.21 11.79 3.70
CA SER A 32 3.28 10.92 3.24
C SER A 32 2.92 10.25 1.89
N TYR A 33 3.95 9.90 1.13
CA TYR A 33 3.85 9.24 -0.17
C TYR A 33 4.55 7.88 -0.12
N TRP A 34 3.91 6.86 -0.70
CA TRP A 34 4.44 5.50 -0.80
C TRP A 34 5.62 5.47 -1.76
N ILE A 35 6.81 5.09 -1.26
CA ILE A 35 8.04 5.04 -2.06
C ILE A 35 8.58 3.64 -2.31
N TYR A 36 8.25 2.67 -1.45
CA TYR A 36 8.71 1.30 -1.58
C TYR A 36 7.76 0.34 -0.86
N ASP A 37 7.66 -0.90 -1.35
CA ASP A 37 6.94 -1.96 -0.70
C ASP A 37 7.62 -3.33 -0.83
N GLU A 38 7.35 -4.16 0.18
CA GLU A 38 7.59 -5.60 0.17
C GLU A 38 6.27 -6.33 0.36
N LEU A 39 5.99 -7.29 -0.52
CA LEU A 39 4.77 -8.09 -0.47
C LEU A 39 5.09 -9.54 -0.11
N TYR A 40 4.57 -9.97 1.03
CA TYR A 40 4.71 -11.34 1.51
C TYR A 40 3.41 -12.12 1.34
N ARG A 41 3.50 -13.29 0.70
CA ARG A 41 2.39 -14.23 0.65
C ARG A 41 2.35 -15.03 1.95
N MET A 42 1.18 -15.05 2.56
CA MET A 42 0.87 -15.81 3.77
C MET A 42 0.00 -17.03 3.43
N GLU A 43 -0.23 -17.91 4.39
CA GLU A 43 -1.13 -19.07 4.19
C GLU A 43 -2.56 -18.62 3.84
N SER A 44 -3.02 -17.51 4.42
CA SER A 44 -4.37 -16.98 4.28
C SER A 44 -4.43 -15.55 3.72
N GLY A 45 -3.58 -15.22 2.73
CA GLY A 45 -3.58 -13.92 2.06
C GLY A 45 -2.19 -13.31 1.95
N TYR A 46 -2.07 -12.03 2.30
CA TYR A 46 -0.86 -11.24 2.10
C TYR A 46 -0.57 -10.31 3.26
N GLU A 47 0.72 -9.99 3.42
CA GLU A 47 1.20 -8.89 4.26
C GLU A 47 2.00 -7.93 3.38
N ALA A 48 1.54 -6.69 3.30
CA ALA A 48 2.17 -5.61 2.55
C ALA A 48 2.86 -4.66 3.53
N HIS A 49 4.18 -4.56 3.39
CA HIS A 49 5.01 -3.63 4.15
C HIS A 49 5.29 -2.44 3.23
N MET A 50 4.85 -1.26 3.61
CA MET A 50 4.98 -0.04 2.82
C MET A 50 5.84 0.96 3.56
N LEU A 51 6.88 1.44 2.87
CA LEU A 51 7.69 2.56 3.31
C LEU A 51 7.11 3.84 2.72
N LEU A 52 6.71 4.75 3.60
CA LEU A 52 6.18 6.04 3.26
C LEU A 52 7.23 7.12 3.56
N ALA A 53 7.43 8.05 2.64
CA ALA A 53 8.25 9.23 2.84
C ALA A 53 7.39 10.48 2.97
N GLY A 54 7.84 11.46 3.74
CA GLY A 54 7.13 12.70 4.01
C GLY A 54 8.00 13.62 4.87
N GLU A 55 7.44 14.14 5.95
CA GLU A 55 8.25 14.81 6.99
C GLU A 55 9.20 13.81 7.68
N GLU A 56 8.74 12.57 7.85
CA GLU A 56 9.51 11.46 8.40
C GLU A 56 9.40 10.22 7.50
N MET A 57 10.28 9.25 7.73
CA MET A 57 10.22 7.93 7.11
C MET A 57 9.38 7.01 7.99
N ILE A 58 8.26 6.53 7.45
CA ILE A 58 7.24 5.81 8.21
C ILE A 58 7.01 4.43 7.61
N GLU A 59 6.81 3.44 8.49
CA GLU A 59 6.44 2.09 8.09
C GLU A 59 4.94 1.86 8.33
N LEU A 60 4.25 1.39 7.30
CA LEU A 60 2.86 0.92 7.37
C LEU A 60 2.83 -0.56 6.99
N ILE A 61 2.28 -1.40 7.87
CA ILE A 61 2.11 -2.83 7.59
C ILE A 61 0.63 -3.15 7.56
N VAL A 62 0.16 -3.67 6.43
CA VAL A 62 -1.22 -4.09 6.21
C VAL A 62 -1.26 -5.59 5.94
N ARG A 63 -2.07 -6.31 6.70
CA ARG A 63 -2.44 -7.69 6.38
C ARG A 63 -3.78 -7.70 5.67
N CYS A 64 -3.96 -8.57 4.69
CA CYS A 64 -5.22 -8.69 3.95
C CYS A 64 -5.41 -10.10 3.39
N ASN A 65 -6.65 -10.41 2.99
CA ASN A 65 -6.98 -11.68 2.36
C ASN A 65 -6.59 -11.71 0.88
N ASP A 66 -6.67 -10.56 0.20
CA ASP A 66 -6.34 -10.42 -1.23
C ASP A 66 -5.99 -8.96 -1.58
N ILE A 67 -5.35 -8.77 -2.74
CA ILE A 67 -4.98 -7.46 -3.29
C ILE A 67 -5.53 -7.34 -4.70
N ILE A 68 -6.41 -6.35 -4.91
CA ILE A 68 -6.97 -6.04 -6.22
C ILE A 68 -6.31 -4.77 -6.74
N ILE A 69 -5.76 -4.85 -7.96
CA ILE A 69 -5.17 -3.72 -8.67
C ILE A 69 -5.96 -3.48 -9.96
N GLU A 70 -6.60 -2.32 -10.05
CA GLU A 70 -7.53 -1.98 -11.13
C GLU A 70 -7.43 -0.51 -11.55
N GLU A 71 -8.07 -0.18 -12.66
CA GLU A 71 -8.27 1.19 -13.13
C GLU A 71 -9.63 1.68 -12.63
N GLU A 72 -9.65 2.86 -11.99
CA GLU A 72 -10.84 3.56 -11.51
C GLU A 72 -11.38 4.58 -12.52
#